data_AF-A0A6C0CFM8-F1
#
_entry.id   AF-A0A6C0CFM8-F1
#
_cell.length_a   1.000
_cell.length_b   1.000
_cell.length_c   1.000
_cell.angle_alpha   90.00
_cell.angle_beta   90.00
_cell.angle_gamma   90.00
#
_symmetry.space_group_name_H-M   'P 1'
#
loop_
_entity.id
_entity.type
_entity.pdbx_description
1 polymer ?
#
loop_
_entity_poly.entity_id
_entity_poly.type
_entity_poly.pdbx_seq_one_letter_code
_entity_poly.pdbx_strand_id
1 'polypeptide(L)'
;MKLLSIFSFLSLFNGSFSQSPDCRSDTNNDNLIDVSDLLNVLSSFSTEDIVSDVNNDLIVDVNDLLQVLGDFGEECIVGDPPCCNDNCNLGEDCGGQLWTECGTSCPLVCGQPEPMMCNMMCNVGYQCPHNLWWSDTHKVCVESSECYNDEINTLPPDIAIGRPYIDNNNIKSVVKNEFNDWSELI
;
A
#
# COMPACT_ATOMS: atom_id res chain seq x y z
N MET A 1 -19.07 -54.21 -28.70
CA MET A 1 -17.91 -53.29 -28.76
C MET A 1 -18.38 -52.01 -28.08
N LYS A 2 -18.31 -51.81 -26.75
CA LYS A 2 -17.19 -51.79 -25.78
C LYS A 2 -16.12 -50.73 -26.07
N LEU A 3 -16.06 -49.77 -25.12
CA LEU A 3 -15.09 -48.70 -24.81
C LEU A 3 -15.07 -47.46 -25.72
N LEU A 4 -15.49 -46.27 -25.24
CA LEU A 4 -14.89 -45.34 -24.26
C LEU A 4 -13.57 -44.73 -24.72
N SER A 5 -13.59 -43.45 -25.10
CA SER A 5 -12.54 -42.48 -24.74
C SER A 5 -13.07 -41.06 -24.96
N ILE A 6 -13.79 -40.56 -23.96
CA ILE A 6 -14.07 -39.15 -23.75
C ILE A 6 -13.24 -38.77 -22.52
N PHE A 7 -12.66 -37.57 -22.54
CA PHE A 7 -11.85 -36.96 -21.49
C PHE A 7 -10.39 -37.42 -21.46
N SER A 8 -9.57 -36.72 -22.25
CA SER A 8 -8.19 -36.45 -21.85
C SER A 8 -8.21 -35.88 -20.44
N PHE A 9 -7.66 -36.68 -19.52
CA PHE A 9 -7.53 -36.39 -18.12
C PHE A 9 -6.69 -35.13 -17.90
N LEU A 10 -7.23 -34.26 -17.04
CA LEU A 10 -6.53 -33.15 -16.43
C LEU A 10 -5.21 -33.61 -15.80
N SER A 11 -4.11 -33.01 -16.22
CA SER A 11 -2.85 -33.02 -15.48
C SER A 11 -2.07 -31.76 -15.81
N LEU A 12 -2.61 -30.62 -15.38
CA LEU A 12 -1.82 -29.46 -15.04
C LEU A 12 -2.27 -29.03 -13.65
N PHE A 13 -1.58 -29.60 -12.66
CA PHE A 13 -1.37 -28.96 -11.37
C PHE A 13 -0.83 -27.54 -11.66
N ASN A 14 -1.69 -26.55 -11.56
CA ASN A 14 -1.30 -25.27 -11.03
C ASN A 14 -2.07 -25.17 -9.72
N GLY A 15 -1.34 -25.23 -8.61
CA GLY A 15 -1.87 -24.83 -7.33
C GLY A 15 -2.35 -23.40 -7.48
N SER A 16 -3.66 -23.25 -7.62
CA SER A 16 -4.30 -22.02 -7.18
C SER A 16 -4.07 -22.00 -5.68
N PHE A 17 -3.07 -21.24 -5.25
CA PHE A 17 -3.04 -20.72 -3.89
C PHE A 17 -4.32 -19.90 -3.78
N SER A 18 -5.39 -20.55 -3.33
CA SER A 18 -6.65 -19.89 -3.01
C SER A 18 -6.41 -19.19 -1.68
N GLN A 19 -5.62 -18.13 -1.70
CA GLN A 19 -5.54 -17.21 -0.58
C GLN A 19 -6.95 -16.62 -0.48
N SER A 20 -7.74 -17.14 0.47
CA SER A 20 -8.93 -16.44 0.89
C SER A 20 -8.44 -15.07 1.39
N PRO A 21 -8.99 -13.95 0.89
CA PRO A 21 -8.59 -12.61 1.32
C PRO A 21 -8.96 -12.30 2.78
N ASP A 22 -9.46 -13.29 3.53
CA ASP A 22 -9.92 -13.16 4.90
C ASP A 22 -9.68 -14.51 5.59
N CYS A 23 -8.53 -14.66 6.25
CA CYS A 23 -8.18 -15.92 6.91
C CYS A 23 -8.78 -16.04 8.31
N ARG A 24 -10.09 -15.83 8.38
CA ARG A 24 -10.84 -15.82 9.64
C ARG A 24 -10.74 -17.13 10.42
N SER A 25 -10.38 -18.22 9.74
CA SER A 25 -10.21 -19.56 10.33
C SER A 25 -8.94 -19.69 11.18
N ASP A 26 -7.97 -18.78 11.06
CA ASP A 26 -6.85 -18.63 12.00
C ASP A 26 -7.30 -17.72 13.16
N THR A 27 -7.69 -18.35 14.25
CA THR A 27 -8.30 -17.70 15.42
C THR A 27 -7.27 -17.27 16.46
N ASN A 28 -6.03 -17.78 16.39
CA ASN A 28 -4.97 -17.44 17.31
C ASN A 28 -3.85 -16.56 16.67
N ASN A 29 -3.96 -16.29 15.38
CA ASN A 29 -3.04 -15.52 14.55
C ASN A 29 -1.61 -16.10 14.54
N ASP A 30 -1.48 -17.43 14.49
CA ASP A 30 -0.18 -18.11 14.37
C ASP A 30 0.19 -18.48 12.93
N ASN A 31 -0.64 -18.06 11.97
CA ASN A 31 -0.53 -18.27 10.53
C ASN A 31 -0.76 -19.73 10.07
N LEU A 32 -1.21 -20.61 10.96
CA LEU A 32 -1.47 -22.01 10.67
C LEU A 32 -2.86 -22.38 11.17
N ILE A 33 -3.73 -22.84 10.25
CA ILE A 33 -5.06 -23.29 10.66
C ILE A 33 -4.93 -24.73 11.20
N ASP A 34 -4.89 -24.87 12.53
CA ASP A 34 -4.60 -26.14 13.18
C ASP A 34 -5.55 -26.48 14.36
N VAL A 35 -5.15 -27.45 15.18
CA VAL A 35 -5.94 -27.90 16.32
C VAL A 35 -6.17 -26.78 17.34
N SER A 36 -5.24 -25.84 17.45
CA SER A 36 -5.34 -24.67 18.31
C SER A 36 -6.53 -23.81 17.91
N ASP A 37 -6.77 -23.61 16.62
CA ASP A 37 -7.93 -22.84 16.14
C ASP A 37 -9.24 -23.56 16.36
N LEU A 38 -9.25 -24.86 16.06
CA LEU A 38 -10.38 -25.72 16.33
C LEU A 38 -10.77 -25.66 17.82
N LEU A 39 -9.78 -25.69 18.71
CA LEU A 39 -10.00 -25.63 20.15
C LEU A 39 -10.49 -24.25 20.61
N ASN A 40 -10.09 -23.16 19.95
CA ASN A 40 -10.61 -21.83 20.25
C ASN A 40 -12.10 -21.73 19.92
N VAL A 41 -12.52 -22.15 18.71
CA VAL A 41 -13.94 -22.19 18.32
C VAL A 41 -14.75 -23.06 19.28
N LEU A 42 -14.23 -24.23 19.66
CA LEU A 42 -14.90 -25.12 20.62
C LEU A 42 -14.95 -24.53 22.04
N SER A 43 -13.97 -23.72 22.44
CA SER A 43 -13.94 -23.09 23.77
C SER A 43 -14.96 -21.97 23.91
N SER A 44 -15.27 -21.29 22.80
CA SER A 44 -16.20 -20.17 22.70
C SER A 44 -17.57 -20.60 22.16
N PHE A 45 -17.88 -21.90 22.12
CA PHE A 45 -19.12 -22.41 21.54
C PHE A 45 -20.37 -21.81 22.21
N SER A 46 -21.34 -21.39 21.42
CA SER A 46 -22.57 -20.70 21.84
C SER A 46 -22.33 -19.31 22.48
N THR A 47 -21.24 -18.63 22.12
CA THR A 47 -20.96 -17.24 22.52
C THR A 47 -21.01 -16.29 21.32
N GLU A 48 -20.84 -14.98 21.56
CA GLU A 48 -20.74 -13.93 20.54
C GLU A 48 -19.26 -13.49 20.36
N ASP A 49 -18.31 -14.39 20.61
CA ASP A 49 -16.88 -14.10 20.51
C ASP A 49 -16.48 -13.92 19.03
N ILE A 50 -16.12 -12.68 18.68
CA ILE A 50 -15.81 -12.28 17.29
C ILE A 50 -14.62 -13.04 16.71
N VAL A 51 -13.67 -13.45 17.56
CA VAL A 51 -12.48 -14.19 17.10
C VAL A 51 -12.84 -15.62 16.69
N SER A 52 -13.80 -16.22 17.39
CA SER A 52 -14.26 -17.60 17.17
C SER A 52 -15.47 -17.69 16.23
N ASP A 53 -16.16 -16.58 15.96
CA ASP A 53 -17.23 -16.42 14.98
C ASP A 53 -16.61 -16.22 13.59
N VAL A 54 -16.17 -17.33 13.00
CA VAL A 54 -15.45 -17.37 11.73
C VAL A 54 -16.35 -16.94 10.57
N ASN A 55 -17.65 -17.24 10.64
CA ASN A 55 -18.59 -16.94 9.56
C ASN A 55 -19.35 -15.60 9.72
N ASN A 56 -19.15 -14.89 10.84
CA ASN A 56 -19.75 -13.59 11.21
C ASN A 56 -21.28 -13.57 11.31
N ASP A 57 -21.90 -14.66 11.77
CA ASP A 57 -23.33 -14.67 12.02
C ASP A 57 -23.70 -14.26 13.46
N LEU A 58 -22.70 -13.77 14.21
CA LEU A 58 -22.78 -13.30 15.61
C LEU A 58 -22.92 -14.44 16.63
N ILE A 59 -22.81 -15.70 16.22
CA ILE A 59 -22.87 -16.83 17.13
C ILE A 59 -21.84 -17.89 16.78
N VAL A 60 -21.01 -18.25 17.73
CA VAL A 60 -20.05 -19.35 17.54
C VAL A 60 -20.80 -20.68 17.57
N ASP A 61 -20.96 -21.34 16.42
CA ASP A 61 -21.68 -22.60 16.28
C ASP A 61 -20.99 -23.63 15.36
N VAL A 62 -21.76 -24.60 14.87
CA VAL A 62 -21.24 -25.68 14.02
C VAL A 62 -20.78 -25.14 12.66
N ASN A 63 -21.35 -24.04 12.17
CA ASN A 63 -20.96 -23.44 10.90
C ASN A 63 -19.56 -22.85 10.97
N ASP A 64 -19.16 -22.23 12.09
CA ASP A 64 -17.77 -21.78 12.32
C ASP A 64 -16.81 -22.95 12.37
N LEU A 65 -17.20 -24.01 13.10
CA LEU A 65 -16.41 -25.23 13.20
C LEU A 65 -16.19 -25.88 11.83
N LEU A 66 -17.23 -25.91 10.99
CA LEU A 66 -17.15 -26.46 9.63
C LEU A 66 -16.26 -25.61 8.72
N GLN A 67 -16.21 -24.29 8.94
CA GLN A 67 -15.32 -23.41 8.20
C GLN A 67 -13.85 -23.65 8.57
N VAL A 68 -13.51 -23.69 9.86
CA VAL A 68 -12.15 -24.04 10.33
C VAL A 68 -11.72 -25.43 9.82
N LEU A 69 -12.63 -26.40 9.81
CA LEU A 69 -12.35 -27.72 9.26
C LEU A 69 -12.18 -27.73 7.72
N GLY A 70 -12.83 -26.80 7.03
CA GLY A 70 -12.68 -26.62 5.58
C GLY A 70 -11.29 -26.13 5.20
N ASP A 71 -10.73 -25.25 6.03
CA ASP A 71 -9.44 -24.61 5.83
C ASP A 71 -8.30 -25.31 6.62
N PHE A 72 -8.57 -26.47 7.24
CA PHE A 72 -7.63 -27.14 8.14
C PHE A 72 -6.35 -27.57 7.45
N GLY A 73 -5.21 -27.17 8.01
CA GLY A 73 -3.88 -27.45 7.47
C GLY A 73 -3.46 -26.50 6.34
N GLU A 74 -4.24 -25.47 6.06
CA GLU A 74 -3.79 -24.34 5.22
C GLU A 74 -2.94 -23.37 6.05
N GLU A 75 -1.89 -22.83 5.42
CA GLU A 75 -1.15 -21.71 5.99
C GLU A 75 -1.94 -20.44 5.69
N CYS A 76 -2.49 -19.78 6.72
CA CYS A 76 -2.91 -18.40 6.57
C CYS A 76 -1.64 -17.55 6.48
N ILE A 77 -1.14 -17.38 5.25
CA ILE A 77 -0.39 -16.17 4.96
C ILE A 77 -1.46 -15.15 4.63
N VAL A 78 -1.89 -14.37 5.63
CA VAL A 78 -2.38 -13.01 5.35
C VAL A 78 -1.22 -12.41 4.57
N GLY A 79 -1.33 -12.41 3.25
CA GLY A 79 -0.43 -11.60 2.43
C GLY A 79 -0.54 -10.24 3.08
N ASP A 80 0.61 -9.73 3.57
CA ASP A 80 0.67 -8.54 4.40
C ASP A 80 -0.45 -7.61 3.94
N PRO A 81 -1.43 -7.27 4.80
CA PRO A 81 -2.55 -6.43 4.38
C PRO A 81 -1.91 -5.29 3.63
N PRO A 82 -2.32 -4.96 2.37
CA PRO A 82 -1.57 -4.05 1.54
C PRO A 82 -1.40 -2.77 2.31
N CYS A 83 -0.22 -2.68 2.93
CA CYS A 83 0.46 -1.52 3.37
C CYS A 83 -0.44 -0.33 3.70
N CYS A 84 -1.26 -0.48 4.74
CA CYS A 84 -1.99 0.62 5.33
C CYS A 84 -1.44 0.88 6.72
N ASN A 85 -0.18 1.31 6.75
CA ASN A 85 0.23 2.27 7.76
C ASN A 85 -0.63 3.53 7.52
N ASP A 86 -1.39 3.95 8.52
CA ASP A 86 -2.13 5.23 8.49
C ASP A 86 -1.20 6.42 8.18
N ASN A 87 0.11 6.23 8.41
CA ASN A 87 1.17 7.16 8.03
C ASN A 87 1.94 6.64 6.82
N CYS A 88 1.31 6.70 5.65
CA CYS A 88 1.98 6.34 4.41
C CYS A 88 2.79 7.52 3.85
N ASN A 89 4.04 7.28 3.43
CA ASN A 89 4.88 8.30 2.80
C ASN A 89 5.36 7.87 1.40
N LEU A 90 5.77 8.85 0.59
CA LEU A 90 6.39 8.60 -0.71
C LEU A 90 7.68 7.76 -0.53
N GLY A 91 7.79 6.66 -1.28
CA GLY A 91 8.93 5.74 -1.21
C GLY A 91 8.73 4.52 -0.31
N GLU A 92 7.58 4.41 0.36
CA GLU A 92 7.20 3.26 1.17
C GLU A 92 6.31 2.29 0.39
N ASP A 93 6.28 1.03 0.82
CA ASP A 93 5.25 0.08 0.40
C ASP A 93 3.96 0.54 1.05
N CYS A 94 3.18 1.43 0.40
CA CYS A 94 1.85 1.90 0.80
C CYS A 94 1.27 2.88 -0.22
N GLY A 95 -0.04 3.16 -0.13
CA GLY A 95 -0.67 4.23 -0.92
C GLY A 95 -0.72 3.96 -2.43
N GLY A 96 -0.70 2.69 -2.84
CA GLY A 96 -0.70 2.31 -4.27
C GLY A 96 0.65 2.47 -4.97
N GLN A 97 1.73 2.67 -4.21
CA GLN A 97 3.09 2.63 -4.74
C GLN A 97 3.52 1.19 -4.98
N LEU A 98 4.31 0.97 -6.03
CA LEU A 98 4.80 -0.35 -6.41
C LEU A 98 6.32 -0.37 -6.33
N TRP A 99 6.88 -1.50 -5.89
CA TRP A 99 8.33 -1.71 -5.92
C TRP A 99 8.83 -1.68 -7.36
N THR A 100 9.84 -0.86 -7.62
CA THR A 100 10.48 -0.74 -8.93
C THR A 100 11.99 -0.88 -8.80
N GLU A 101 12.60 -1.76 -9.61
CA GLU A 101 14.06 -1.93 -9.67
C GLU A 101 14.74 -0.85 -10.53
N CYS A 102 13.99 -0.18 -11.40
CA CYS A 102 14.45 0.97 -12.16
C CYS A 102 13.32 1.99 -12.27
N GLY A 103 13.09 2.72 -11.18
CA GLY A 103 12.19 3.84 -11.13
C GLY A 103 12.82 5.14 -11.66
N THR A 104 11.99 6.18 -11.78
CA THR A 104 12.40 7.54 -12.17
C THR A 104 13.11 8.26 -11.01
N SER A 105 13.95 9.25 -11.30
CA SER A 105 14.45 10.20 -10.28
C SER A 105 13.52 11.37 -10.03
N CYS A 106 12.52 11.54 -10.88
CA CYS A 106 11.58 12.66 -10.83
C CYS A 106 10.18 12.07 -10.74
N PRO A 107 9.77 11.62 -9.54
CA PRO A 107 8.41 11.16 -9.32
C PRO A 107 7.42 12.32 -9.53
N LEU A 108 6.22 11.99 -9.97
CA LEU A 108 5.13 12.95 -10.10
C LEU A 108 4.48 13.13 -8.72
N VAL A 109 4.42 14.35 -8.21
CA VAL A 109 3.88 14.67 -6.88
C VAL A 109 2.93 15.85 -7.02
N CYS A 110 1.73 15.72 -6.45
CA CYS A 110 0.72 16.77 -6.49
C CYS A 110 1.27 18.08 -5.89
N GLY A 111 0.92 19.21 -6.49
CA GLY A 111 1.42 20.54 -6.09
C GLY A 111 2.80 20.91 -6.67
N GLN A 112 3.53 19.97 -7.28
CA GLN A 112 4.77 20.27 -8.02
C GLN A 112 4.50 20.40 -9.53
N PRO A 113 5.22 21.27 -10.26
CA PRO A 113 5.12 21.32 -11.72
C PRO A 113 5.67 20.03 -12.33
N GLU A 114 5.08 19.58 -13.44
CA GLU A 114 5.52 18.39 -14.15
C GLU A 114 6.99 18.53 -14.59
N PRO A 115 7.86 17.56 -14.25
CA PRO A 115 9.28 17.63 -14.55
C PRO A 115 9.51 17.44 -16.06
N MET A 116 9.92 18.51 -16.75
CA MET A 116 10.23 18.45 -18.19
C MET A 116 11.56 17.74 -18.51
N MET A 117 12.43 17.57 -17.52
CA MET A 117 13.73 16.92 -17.66
C MET A 117 13.99 16.04 -16.44
N CYS A 118 14.31 14.77 -16.68
CA CYS A 118 14.79 13.86 -15.65
C CYS A 118 16.05 13.15 -16.12
N ASN A 119 16.97 12.85 -15.21
CA ASN A 119 18.13 12.02 -15.51
C ASN A 119 17.66 10.56 -15.74
N MET A 120 18.31 9.86 -16.68
CA MET A 120 17.98 8.46 -17.01
C MET A 120 18.65 7.47 -16.04
N MET A 121 18.80 7.85 -14.78
CA MET A 121 19.34 6.97 -13.74
C MET A 121 18.19 6.14 -13.15
N CYS A 122 18.44 4.85 -12.93
CA CYS A 122 17.50 3.97 -12.25
C CYS A 122 17.58 4.18 -10.74
N ASN A 123 16.48 4.59 -10.11
CA ASN A 123 16.38 4.55 -8.65
C ASN A 123 15.51 3.38 -8.23
N VAL A 124 16.08 2.50 -7.42
CA VAL A 124 15.36 1.37 -6.84
C VAL A 124 14.51 1.88 -5.68
N GLY A 125 13.22 1.53 -5.65
CA GLY A 125 12.32 1.87 -4.56
C GLY A 125 10.85 1.76 -4.92
N TYR A 126 9.98 2.06 -3.95
CA TYR A 126 8.54 2.17 -4.17
C TYR A 126 8.21 3.50 -4.85
N GLN A 127 7.46 3.43 -5.95
CA GLN A 127 7.07 4.60 -6.72
C GLN A 127 5.64 4.44 -7.24
N CYS A 128 4.97 5.56 -7.49
CA CYS A 128 3.68 5.52 -8.16
C CYS A 128 3.81 4.91 -9.57
N PRO A 129 2.81 4.14 -10.02
CA PRO A 129 2.74 3.64 -11.40
C PRO A 129 2.79 4.78 -12.43
N HIS A 130 3.06 4.42 -13.69
CA HIS A 130 3.15 5.39 -14.78
C HIS A 130 1.91 6.29 -14.87
N ASN A 131 2.16 7.61 -14.97
CA ASN A 131 1.16 8.68 -15.07
C ASN A 131 0.30 8.93 -13.83
N LEU A 132 0.61 8.29 -12.69
CA LEU A 132 -0.02 8.61 -11.41
C LEU A 132 0.86 9.56 -10.59
N TRP A 133 0.19 10.42 -9.84
CA TRP A 133 0.77 11.47 -9.02
C TRP A 133 0.62 11.09 -7.55
N TRP A 134 1.67 11.30 -6.77
CA TRP A 134 1.60 11.14 -5.32
C TRP A 134 0.86 12.33 -4.68
N SER A 135 -0.27 12.06 -4.02
CA SER A 135 -0.94 13.07 -3.18
C SER A 135 -0.48 12.92 -1.73
N ASP A 136 0.17 13.95 -1.19
CA ASP A 136 0.60 13.95 0.21
C ASP A 136 -0.55 14.19 1.20
N THR A 137 -1.69 14.72 0.74
CA THR A 137 -2.89 14.89 1.58
C THR A 137 -3.65 13.59 1.74
N HIS A 138 -3.82 12.84 0.65
CA HIS A 138 -4.58 11.59 0.63
C HIS A 138 -3.70 10.35 0.84
N LYS A 139 -2.36 10.54 0.87
CA LYS A 139 -1.35 9.48 1.00
C LYS A 139 -1.55 8.33 0.01
N VAL A 140 -1.91 8.67 -1.22
CA VAL A 140 -2.24 7.71 -2.28
C VAL A 140 -1.82 8.24 -3.65
N CYS A 141 -1.49 7.32 -4.56
CA CYS A 141 -1.25 7.62 -5.97
C CYS A 141 -2.59 7.88 -6.69
N VAL A 142 -2.76 9.09 -7.21
CA VAL A 142 -3.98 9.56 -7.88
C VAL A 142 -3.71 10.00 -9.33
N GLU A 143 -4.75 10.22 -10.12
CA GLU A 143 -4.59 10.86 -11.42
C GLU A 143 -4.25 12.36 -11.28
N SER A 144 -3.63 12.95 -12.31
CA SER A 144 -3.32 14.39 -12.31
C SER A 144 -4.55 15.29 -12.13
N SER A 145 -5.71 14.79 -12.53
CA SER A 145 -7.02 15.41 -12.40
C SER A 145 -7.56 15.41 -10.97
N GLU A 146 -6.93 14.71 -10.02
CA GLU A 146 -7.38 14.61 -8.63
C GLU A 146 -6.46 15.41 -7.69
N CYS A 147 -5.34 15.93 -8.19
CA CYS A 147 -4.42 16.80 -7.45
C CYS A 147 -4.97 18.22 -7.13
N TYR A 148 -6.21 18.57 -7.50
CA TYR A 148 -6.73 19.95 -7.39
C TYR A 148 -6.92 20.47 -5.96
N ASN A 149 -6.90 19.59 -4.95
CA ASN A 149 -7.11 19.96 -3.55
C ASN A 149 -5.81 20.06 -2.74
N ASP A 150 -4.68 19.65 -3.31
CA ASP A 150 -3.38 19.84 -2.68
C ASP A 150 -2.95 21.25 -3.03
N GLU A 151 -2.99 22.16 -2.04
CA GLU A 151 -2.68 23.58 -2.20
C GLU A 151 -1.44 23.76 -3.07
N ILE A 152 -1.67 24.08 -4.35
CA ILE A 152 -0.62 24.54 -5.21
C ILE A 152 -0.18 25.84 -4.56
N ASN A 153 0.99 25.83 -3.93
CA ASN A 153 1.77 27.03 -3.65
C ASN A 153 2.15 27.64 -4.99
N THR A 154 1.14 28.11 -5.73
CA THR A 154 1.29 29.00 -6.85
C THR A 154 1.93 30.23 -6.24
N LEU A 155 3.25 30.30 -6.38
CA LEU A 155 3.94 31.56 -6.22
C LEU A 155 3.14 32.57 -7.07
N PRO A 156 2.69 33.69 -6.48
CA PRO A 156 1.97 34.69 -7.23
C PRO A 156 2.76 35.06 -8.49
N PRO A 157 2.09 35.37 -9.61
CA PRO A 157 2.77 35.76 -10.83
C PRO A 157 3.75 36.89 -10.50
N ASP A 158 5.03 36.72 -10.88
CA ASP A 158 6.23 37.55 -10.62
C ASP A 158 7.23 37.10 -9.54
N ILE A 159 7.06 35.95 -8.88
CA ILE A 159 8.10 35.40 -7.97
C ILE A 159 8.86 34.24 -8.63
N ALA A 160 10.13 34.48 -8.97
CA ALA A 160 11.07 33.45 -9.40
C ALA A 160 12.03 33.09 -8.25
N ILE A 161 12.24 31.80 -7.99
CA ILE A 161 13.23 31.32 -7.02
C ILE A 161 14.62 31.87 -7.41
N GLY A 162 15.27 32.60 -6.50
CA GLY A 162 16.56 33.24 -6.72
C GLY A 162 16.50 34.74 -7.11
N ARG A 163 15.31 35.34 -7.27
CA ARG A 163 15.17 36.80 -7.32
C ARG A 163 14.85 37.37 -5.93
N PRO A 164 15.56 38.43 -5.48
CA PRO A 164 15.18 39.15 -4.28
C PRO A 164 13.76 39.72 -4.42
N TYR A 165 12.92 39.56 -3.39
CA TYR A 165 11.61 40.21 -3.35
C TYR A 165 11.81 41.71 -3.15
N ILE A 166 11.45 42.52 -4.15
CA ILE A 166 11.57 43.97 -4.14
C ILE A 166 10.17 44.57 -4.03
N ASP A 167 9.93 45.39 -3.00
CA ASP A 167 8.73 46.21 -2.87
C ASP A 167 9.14 47.69 -2.78
N ASN A 168 8.59 48.53 -3.66
CA ASN A 168 8.90 49.97 -3.74
C ASN A 168 10.42 50.26 -3.79
N ASN A 169 11.16 49.54 -4.64
CA ASN A 169 12.63 49.58 -4.77
C ASN A 169 13.43 49.17 -3.52
N ASN A 170 12.79 48.61 -2.49
CA ASN A 170 13.47 48.08 -1.33
C ASN A 170 13.47 46.55 -1.35
N ILE A 171 14.63 45.95 -1.14
CA ILE A 171 14.78 44.51 -0.97
C ILE A 171 14.14 44.15 0.37
N LYS A 172 13.03 43.42 0.34
CA LYS A 172 12.32 42.91 1.52
C LYS A 172 12.69 41.47 1.87
N SER A 173 13.53 40.81 1.07
CA SER A 173 14.13 39.53 1.44
C SER A 173 15.22 39.75 2.49
N VAL A 174 15.08 39.09 3.64
CA VAL A 174 16.18 38.98 4.60
C VAL A 174 17.12 37.90 4.11
N VAL A 175 18.41 38.22 3.97
CA VAL A 175 19.43 37.21 3.71
C VAL A 175 19.52 36.33 4.95
N LYS A 176 19.02 35.10 4.84
CA LYS A 176 19.21 34.09 5.87
C LYS A 176 20.53 33.40 5.55
N ASN A 177 21.59 33.81 6.22
CA ASN A 177 22.86 33.08 6.15
C ASN A 177 22.65 31.78 6.93
N GLU A 178 22.59 30.66 6.20
CA GLU A 178 22.71 29.35 6.81
C GLU A 178 24.20 29.03 6.87
N PHE A 179 24.71 28.80 8.09
CA PHE A 179 26.06 28.31 8.26
C PHE A 179 26.12 26.91 7.67
N ASN A 180 26.73 26.80 6.50
CA ASN A 180 27.12 25.52 5.92
C ASN A 180 28.65 25.40 5.93
N ASP A 181 29.17 24.20 5.72
CA ASP A 181 30.61 23.89 5.75
C ASP A 181 31.45 24.74 4.77
N TRP A 182 30.81 25.47 3.85
CA TRP A 182 31.44 26.40 2.91
C TRP A 182 31.53 27.85 3.42
N SER A 183 30.79 28.18 4.48
CA SER A 183 30.72 29.51 5.10
C SER A 183 31.63 29.68 6.32
N GLU A 184 32.28 28.61 6.79
CA GLU A 184 33.19 28.63 7.94
C GLU A 184 34.66 28.97 7.58
N LEU A 185 34.98 29.16 6.31
CA LEU A 185 36.37 29.32 5.83
C LEU A 185 36.79 30.76 5.47
N ILE A 186 36.14 31.78 6.02
CA ILE A 186 36.57 33.19 5.87
C ILE A 186 36.83 33.84 7.22
#